data_AF-A0A2D6NEL8-F1
#
_entry.id   AF-A0A2D6NEL8-F1
#
_cell.length_a   1.000
_cell.length_b   1.000
_cell.length_c   1.000
_cell.angle_alpha   90.00
_cell.angle_beta   90.00
_cell.angle_gamma   90.00
#
_symmetry.space_group_name_H-M   'P 1'
#
loop_
_entity.id
_entity.type
_entity.pdbx_description
1 polymer ?
#
loop_
_entity_poly.entity_id
_entity_poly.type
_entity_poly.pdbx_seq_one_letter_code
_entity_poly.pdbx_strand_id
1 'polypeptide(L)'
;MTKIPGFVYFILGIIISAYSKYIEEKTKADFLTIFFYIGIFFIFIGIVKMIFAPSKTKKNFKHKKNYGHIMLCPRCKTKNYNYSRFCHICSYRLK
;
A
#
# COMPACT_ATOMS: atom_id res chain seq x y z
N MET A 1 -6.30 14.14 8.85
CA MET A 1 -4.82 14.21 8.78
C MET A 1 -4.34 13.25 7.69
N THR A 2 -4.04 13.77 6.51
CA THR A 2 -3.51 12.99 5.38
C THR A 2 -2.06 12.57 5.68
N LYS A 3 -1.77 11.26 5.61
CA LYS A 3 -0.40 10.76 5.76
C LYS A 3 0.40 11.17 4.54
N ILE A 4 1.26 12.18 4.69
CA ILE A 4 2.15 12.62 3.63
C ILE A 4 3.13 11.47 3.32
N PRO A 5 3.22 11.02 2.05
CA PRO A 5 4.13 9.95 1.67
C PRO A 5 5.59 10.37 1.92
N GLY A 6 6.39 9.48 2.52
CA GLY A 6 7.78 9.78 2.88
C GLY A 6 8.64 10.23 1.70
N PHE A 7 8.31 9.78 0.48
CA PHE A 7 8.97 10.18 -0.75
C PHE A 7 8.87 11.69 -1.06
N VAL A 8 7.85 12.38 -0.56
CA VAL A 8 7.70 13.84 -0.75
C VAL A 8 8.86 14.58 -0.09
N TYR A 9 9.25 14.20 1.13
CA TYR A 9 10.38 14.81 1.83
C TYR A 9 11.71 14.55 1.12
N PHE A 10 11.84 13.38 0.49
CA PHE A 10 13.02 13.03 -0.29
C PHE A 10 13.15 13.91 -1.55
N ILE A 11 12.06 14.07 -2.31
CA ILE A 11 12.05 14.98 -3.47
C ILE A 11 12.34 16.42 -3.05
N LEU A 12 11.69 16.89 -1.97
CA LEU A 12 11.86 18.26 -1.50
C LEU A 12 13.32 18.56 -1.12
N GLY A 13 13.99 17.62 -0.45
CA GLY A 13 15.41 17.72 -0.09
C GLY A 13 16.33 17.77 -1.32
N ILE A 14 16.08 16.96 -2.35
CA ILE A 14 16.85 16.98 -3.60
C ILE A 14 16.72 18.34 -4.30
N ILE A 15 15.48 18.87 -4.41
CA ILE A 15 15.22 20.15 -5.06
C ILE A 15 15.96 21.27 -4.33
N ILE A 16 15.86 21.33 -3.00
CA ILE A 16 16.53 22.36 -2.19
C ILE A 16 18.05 22.27 -2.33
N SER A 17 18.61 21.05 -2.28
CA SER A 17 20.06 20.84 -2.43
C SER A 17 20.57 21.27 -3.82
N ALA A 18 19.85 20.91 -4.89
CA ALA A 18 20.18 21.31 -6.24
C ALA A 18 20.08 22.84 -6.44
N TYR A 19 19.03 23.45 -5.88
CA TYR A 19 18.80 24.89 -5.97
C TYR A 19 19.86 25.69 -5.19
N SER A 20 20.26 25.20 -4.01
CA SER A 20 21.32 25.80 -3.21
C SER A 20 22.65 25.80 -3.97
N LYS A 21 23.03 24.67 -4.58
CA LYS A 21 24.27 24.57 -5.36
C LYS A 21 24.25 25.51 -6.58
N TYR A 22 23.12 25.62 -7.26
CA TYR A 22 22.96 26.50 -8.41
C TYR A 22 23.10 28.00 -8.05
N ILE A 23 22.60 28.40 -6.87
CA ILE A 23 22.71 29.78 -6.40
C ILE A 23 24.12 30.10 -5.88
N GLU A 24 24.76 29.16 -5.18
CA GLU A 24 26.13 29.30 -4.64
C GLU A 24 27.13 29.69 -5.73
N GLU A 25 27.04 29.04 -6.89
CA GLU A 25 27.88 29.34 -8.06
C GLU A 25 27.73 30.78 -8.56
N LYS A 26 26.55 31.40 -8.33
CA LYS A 26 26.28 32.78 -8.76
C LYS A 26 26.57 33.86 -7.73
N THR A 27 26.55 33.54 -6.43
CA THR A 27 26.53 34.60 -5.39
C THR A 27 27.71 34.59 -4.42
N LYS A 28 28.58 33.55 -4.40
CA LYS A 28 29.74 33.46 -3.47
C LYS A 28 29.39 33.85 -2.03
N ALA A 29 28.18 33.53 -1.57
CA ALA A 29 27.69 33.93 -0.26
C ALA A 29 27.72 32.75 0.71
N ASP A 30 28.40 32.91 1.85
CA ASP A 30 28.60 31.87 2.86
C ASP A 30 27.30 31.37 3.52
N PHE A 31 26.19 32.13 3.38
CA PHE A 31 24.89 31.74 3.90
C PHE A 31 24.26 30.54 3.16
N LEU A 32 24.70 30.22 1.95
CA LEU A 32 24.19 29.08 1.17
C LEU A 32 24.63 27.73 1.72
N THR A 33 25.77 27.68 2.41
CA THR A 33 26.30 26.46 3.01
C THR A 33 25.35 25.89 4.07
N ILE A 34 24.65 26.76 4.82
CA ILE A 34 23.67 26.36 5.83
C ILE A 34 22.45 25.67 5.18
N PHE A 35 21.97 26.18 4.05
CA PHE A 35 20.85 25.59 3.31
C PHE A 35 21.21 24.23 2.71
N PHE A 36 22.45 24.07 2.26
CA PHE A 36 22.96 22.78 1.77
C PHE A 36 22.94 21.71 2.87
N TYR A 37 23.42 22.04 4.08
CA TYR A 37 23.37 21.13 5.23
C TYR A 37 21.94 20.76 5.64
N ILE A 38 21.01 21.72 5.63
CA ILE A 38 19.59 21.45 5.88
C ILE A 38 19.03 20.49 4.83
N GLY A 39 19.36 20.68 3.55
CA GLY A 39 18.98 19.78 2.46
C GLY A 39 19.48 18.35 2.68
N ILE A 40 20.76 18.17 3.02
CA ILE A 40 21.34 16.86 3.33
C ILE A 40 20.63 16.21 4.53
N PHE A 41 20.32 16.97 5.58
CA PHE A 41 19.61 16.46 6.75
C PHE A 41 18.23 15.90 6.39
N PHE A 42 17.47 16.58 5.53
CA PHE A 42 16.18 16.07 5.05
C PHE A 42 16.32 14.80 4.20
N ILE A 43 17.34 14.71 3.35
CA ILE A 43 17.64 13.51 2.56
C ILE A 43 17.95 12.33 3.51
N PHE A 44 18.77 12.57 4.54
CA PHE A 44 19.12 11.55 5.53
C PHE A 44 17.88 11.02 6.27
N ILE A 45 17.00 11.91 6.75
CA ILE A 45 15.72 11.50 7.37
C ILE A 45 14.88 10.66 6.40
N GLY A 46 14.80 11.06 5.13
CA GLY A 46 14.08 10.34 4.09
C GLY A 46 14.60 8.90 3.92
N ILE A 47 15.92 8.72 3.86
CA ILE A 47 16.57 7.41 3.71
C ILE A 47 16.36 6.55 4.95
N VAL A 48 16.61 7.09 6.15
CA VAL A 48 16.39 6.37 7.41
C VAL A 48 14.94 5.89 7.49
N LYS A 49 13.98 6.76 7.19
CA LYS A 49 12.56 6.39 7.19
C LYS A 49 12.22 5.34 6.13
N MET A 50 12.91 5.31 5.00
CA MET A 50 12.71 4.29 3.95
C MET A 50 13.28 2.93 4.35
N ILE A 51 14.44 2.90 5.00
CA ILE A 51 15.09 1.66 5.50
C ILE A 51 14.33 1.10 6.70
N PHE A 52 13.96 1.96 7.66
CA PHE A 52 13.24 1.58 8.87
C PHE A 52 11.72 1.54 8.69
N ALA A 53 11.19 1.87 7.51
CA ALA A 53 9.77 1.67 7.24
C ALA A 53 9.48 0.18 7.41
N PRO A 54 8.62 -0.23 8.37
CA PRO A 54 8.26 -1.61 8.50
C PRO A 54 7.63 -2.00 7.17
N SER A 55 8.33 -2.84 6.42
CA SER A 55 7.83 -3.40 5.18
C SER A 55 6.48 -4.00 5.52
N LYS A 56 5.41 -3.33 5.11
CA LYS A 56 4.08 -3.89 5.18
C LYS A 56 4.06 -4.95 4.11
N THR A 57 4.65 -6.10 4.43
CA THR A 57 4.47 -7.34 3.71
C THR A 57 2.96 -7.46 3.58
N LYS A 58 2.43 -7.17 2.39
CA LYS A 58 1.03 -7.39 2.08
C LYS A 58 0.82 -8.86 2.36
N LYS A 59 0.29 -9.18 3.54
CA LYS A 59 -0.19 -10.52 3.85
C LYS A 59 -1.27 -10.73 2.81
N ASN A 60 -0.92 -11.45 1.75
CA ASN A 60 -1.88 -11.98 0.81
C ASN A 60 -2.78 -12.87 1.65
N PHE A 61 -3.85 -12.30 2.18
CA PHE A 61 -4.96 -13.05 2.70
C PHE A 61 -5.49 -13.83 1.50
N LYS A 62 -4.92 -15.01 1.28
CA LYS A 62 -5.55 -16.05 0.49
C LYS A 62 -6.86 -16.32 1.22
N HIS A 63 -7.93 -15.67 0.79
CA HIS A 63 -9.28 -16.07 1.13
C HIS A 63 -9.41 -17.50 0.64
N LYS A 64 -9.17 -18.44 1.54
CA LYS A 64 -9.46 -19.85 1.36
C LYS A 64 -10.98 -19.89 1.22
N LYS A 65 -11.49 -19.83 -0.01
CA LYS A 65 -12.90 -20.06 -0.31
C LYS A 65 -13.15 -21.49 0.17
N ASN A 66 -13.71 -21.63 1.37
CA ASN A 66 -14.31 -22.88 1.79
C ASN A 66 -15.47 -23.09 0.82
N TYR A 67 -15.22 -23.85 -0.25
CA TYR A 67 -16.26 -24.35 -1.12
C TYR A 67 -17.12 -25.27 -0.26
N GLY A 68 -18.15 -24.69 0.38
CA GLY A 68 -19.11 -25.45 1.16
C GLY A 68 -19.62 -26.57 0.25
N HIS A 69 -19.51 -27.81 0.72
CA HIS A 69 -19.81 -29.01 -0.06
C HIS A 69 -21.08 -28.81 -0.91
N ILE A 70 -20.92 -28.79 -2.22
CA ILE A 70 -22.05 -28.61 -3.13
C ILE A 70 -22.77 -29.96 -3.19
N MET A 71 -24.08 -29.98 -2.93
CA MET A 71 -24.91 -31.17 -3.06
C MET A 71 -25.84 -31.06 -4.29
N LEU A 72 -26.18 -32.19 -4.90
CA LEU A 72 -27.09 -32.23 -6.06
C LEU A 72 -28.52 -32.52 -5.57
N CYS A 73 -29.50 -31.80 -6.10
CA CYS A 73 -30.90 -32.08 -5.83
C CYS A 73 -31.30 -33.44 -6.44
N PRO A 74 -31.97 -34.34 -5.70
CA PRO A 74 -32.35 -35.66 -6.22
C PRO A 74 -33.42 -35.58 -7.31
N ARG A 75 -34.20 -34.49 -7.36
CA ARG A 75 -35.31 -34.33 -8.31
C ARG A 75 -34.87 -33.70 -9.65
N CYS A 76 -34.11 -32.60 -9.61
CA CYS A 76 -33.72 -31.84 -10.81
C CYS A 76 -32.21 -31.80 -11.07
N LYS A 77 -31.40 -32.54 -10.29
CA LYS A 77 -29.93 -32.61 -10.41
C LYS A 77 -29.19 -31.26 -10.34
N THR A 78 -29.87 -30.23 -9.82
CA THR A 78 -29.28 -28.90 -9.68
C THR A 78 -28.35 -28.83 -8.48
N LYS A 79 -27.23 -28.10 -8.61
CA LYS A 79 -26.24 -27.86 -7.56
C LYS A 79 -26.78 -26.89 -6.51
N ASN A 80 -26.80 -27.28 -5.24
CA ASN A 80 -27.23 -26.44 -4.12
C ASN A 80 -26.13 -26.40 -3.03
N TYR A 81 -26.15 -25.36 -2.19
CA TYR A 81 -25.25 -25.30 -1.03
C TYR A 81 -25.67 -26.32 0.04
N ASN A 82 -24.73 -26.92 0.77
CA ASN A 82 -25.04 -27.90 1.84
C ASN A 82 -25.99 -27.35 2.92
N TYR A 83 -25.98 -26.03 3.17
CA TYR A 83 -26.85 -25.39 4.16
C TYR A 83 -28.26 -25.06 3.64
N SER A 84 -28.55 -25.27 2.36
CA SER A 84 -29.88 -25.02 1.78
C SER A 84 -30.87 -26.11 2.21
N ARG A 85 -32.01 -25.73 2.79
CA ARG A 85 -33.11 -26.65 3.15
C ARG A 85 -33.97 -27.06 1.94
N PHE A 86 -34.04 -26.20 0.93
CA PHE A 86 -34.82 -26.40 -0.29
C PHE A 86 -33.96 -26.18 -1.54
N CYS A 87 -34.29 -26.84 -2.63
CA CYS A 87 -33.66 -26.60 -3.92
C CYS A 87 -34.11 -25.27 -4.50
N HIS A 88 -33.17 -24.43 -4.95
CA HIS A 88 -33.47 -23.11 -5.51
C HIS A 88 -34.18 -23.13 -6.88
N ILE A 89 -34.25 -24.29 -7.57
CA ILE A 89 -34.93 -24.42 -8.86
C ILE A 89 -36.31 -25.05 -8.72
N CYS A 90 -36.41 -26.21 -8.05
CA CYS A 90 -37.66 -26.98 -8.00
C CYS A 90 -38.36 -26.93 -6.63
N SER A 91 -37.84 -26.14 -5.68
CA SER A 91 -38.34 -26.03 -4.30
C SER A 91 -38.42 -27.35 -3.53
N TYR A 92 -37.80 -28.42 -4.05
CA TYR A 92 -37.76 -29.72 -3.40
C TYR A 92 -36.96 -29.67 -2.10
N ARG A 93 -37.48 -30.26 -1.04
CA ARG A 93 -36.86 -30.28 0.29
C ARG A 93 -35.64 -31.21 0.31
N LEU A 94 -34.47 -30.67 0.63
CA LEU A 94 -33.19 -31.39 0.66
C LEU A 94 -32.89 -31.97 2.05
N LYS A 95 -33.43 -31.37 3.12
CA LYS A 95 -33.39 -31.78 4.54
C LYS A 95 -34.73 -31.43 5.19
#